data_AF-A0A957DFZ4-F1
#
_entry.id   AF-A0A957DFZ4-F1
#
_cell.length_a   1.000
_cell.length_b   1.000
_cell.length_c   1.000
_cell.angle_alpha   90.00
_cell.angle_beta   90.00
_cell.angle_gamma   90.00
#
_symmetry.space_group_name_H-M   'P 1'
#
loop_
_entity.id
_entity.type
_entity.pdbx_description
1 polymer ?
#
loop_
_entity_poly.entity_id
_entity_poly.type
_entity_poly.pdbx_seq_one_letter_code
_entity_poly.pdbx_strand_id
1 'polypeptide(L)'
;ERWLAQWVLGLTDKASQNVLRDDTNQLAQYRKQYELVYDDVISEIISQHGILDGKIVLNQRAVADLNWKFILYLLGMVGAQTLTIRGSEKSVYGKLFERLVLGSLLHILGFTYTGTDGAISFQREFWLSSQGERRESDATALWEAGKGARFDIGFIGRGNPEISLDKVTRFAREIELGRSTWYMATIIIVDRIARGSKIQTLARRADGDIVQMSMAYWPQEVARILNERMGFEHPLVKMPRAEVGAYLTQVVNSVPLAQFLPNHE
;
A
#
# COMPACT_ATOMS: atom_id res chain seq x y z
N GLU A 1 22.49 8.31 9.03
CA GLU A 1 23.30 7.20 9.60
C GLU A 1 22.48 5.95 9.96
N ARG A 2 21.25 6.08 10.50
CA ARG A 2 20.37 4.93 10.81
C ARG A 2 20.14 3.94 9.65
N TRP A 3 19.96 4.44 8.43
CA TRP A 3 19.74 3.64 7.22
C TRP A 3 20.92 2.70 6.91
N LEU A 4 22.15 3.18 7.10
CA LEU A 4 23.35 2.36 6.88
C LEU A 4 23.42 1.21 7.89
N ALA A 5 23.14 1.48 9.17
CA ALA A 5 23.11 0.48 10.22
C ALA A 5 22.03 -0.60 9.98
N GLN A 6 20.86 -0.21 9.45
CA GLN A 6 19.83 -1.16 9.04
C GLN A 6 20.31 -2.03 7.88
N TRP A 7 20.99 -1.47 6.87
CA TRP A 7 21.50 -2.25 5.76
C TRP A 7 22.61 -3.23 6.17
N VAL A 8 23.46 -2.87 7.14
CA VAL A 8 24.44 -3.83 7.74
C VAL A 8 23.72 -5.06 8.29
N LEU A 9 22.53 -4.88 8.84
CA LEU A 9 21.69 -5.96 9.36
C LEU A 9 20.79 -6.61 8.29
N GLY A 10 20.98 -6.29 7.00
CA GLY A 10 20.15 -6.79 5.91
C GLY A 10 18.72 -6.26 5.91
N LEU A 11 18.42 -5.21 6.68
CA LEU A 11 17.08 -4.66 6.85
C LEU A 11 16.84 -3.47 5.92
N THR A 12 15.67 -3.45 5.28
CA THR A 12 15.08 -2.23 4.69
C THR A 12 14.21 -1.51 5.73
N ASP A 13 13.80 -0.26 5.50
CA ASP A 13 12.88 0.45 6.40
C ASP A 13 11.58 -0.33 6.61
N LYS A 14 11.05 -0.90 5.53
CA LYS A 14 9.84 -1.72 5.58
C LYS A 14 10.06 -3.04 6.33
N ALA A 15 11.22 -3.67 6.17
CA ALA A 15 11.56 -4.87 6.93
C ALA A 15 11.73 -4.55 8.42
N SER A 16 12.35 -3.41 8.75
CA SER A 16 12.45 -2.92 10.14
C SER A 16 11.06 -2.77 10.76
N GLN A 17 10.10 -2.14 10.06
CA GLN A 17 8.73 -2.00 10.55
C GLN A 17 8.00 -3.33 10.68
N ASN A 18 8.13 -4.23 9.71
CA ASN A 18 7.38 -5.48 9.72
C ASN A 18 7.97 -6.55 10.66
N VAL A 19 9.30 -6.62 10.74
CA VAL A 19 10.04 -7.64 11.50
C VAL A 19 10.25 -7.18 12.93
N LEU A 20 10.65 -5.92 13.13
CA LEU A 20 10.93 -5.39 14.48
C LEU A 20 9.72 -4.72 15.10
N ARG A 21 8.66 -4.41 14.33
CA ARG A 21 7.43 -3.74 14.81
C ARG A 21 7.71 -2.45 15.60
N ASP A 22 8.77 -1.76 15.21
CA ASP A 22 9.32 -0.58 15.89
C ASP A 22 9.72 -0.81 17.37
N ASP A 23 9.86 -2.06 17.80
CA ASP A 23 10.33 -2.45 19.13
C ASP A 23 11.86 -2.58 19.15
N THR A 24 12.52 -1.66 19.85
CA THR A 24 13.97 -1.63 20.00
C THR A 24 14.52 -2.84 20.75
N ASN A 25 13.72 -3.54 21.55
CA ASN A 25 14.14 -4.76 22.24
C ASN A 25 14.26 -5.94 21.27
N GLN A 26 13.44 -5.98 20.22
CA GLN A 26 13.51 -7.01 19.18
C GLN A 26 14.74 -6.86 18.29
N LEU A 27 15.30 -5.65 18.17
CA LEU A 27 16.51 -5.41 17.38
C LEU A 27 17.72 -6.19 17.93
N ALA A 28 17.87 -6.27 19.26
CA ALA A 28 18.98 -6.99 19.88
C ALA A 28 18.88 -8.50 19.62
N GLN A 29 17.67 -9.06 19.72
CA GLN A 29 17.41 -10.46 19.43
C GLN A 29 17.61 -10.76 17.93
N TYR A 30 17.09 -9.90 17.05
CA TYR A 30 17.26 -10.01 15.61
C TYR A 30 18.73 -10.01 15.23
N ARG A 31 19.51 -9.05 15.76
CA ARG A 31 20.96 -8.97 15.52
C ARG A 31 21.65 -10.26 15.92
N LYS A 32 21.34 -10.81 17.09
CA LYS A 32 21.95 -12.07 17.57
C LYS A 32 21.62 -13.24 16.64
N GLN A 33 20.37 -13.36 16.20
CA GLN A 33 19.97 -14.40 15.26
C GLN A 33 20.64 -14.21 13.89
N TYR A 34 20.74 -12.96 13.43
CA TYR A 34 21.40 -12.61 12.18
C TYR A 34 22.89 -12.99 12.19
N GLU A 35 23.61 -12.66 13.27
CA GLU A 35 25.02 -13.05 13.47
C GLU A 35 25.18 -14.59 13.46
N LEU A 36 24.30 -15.31 14.16
CA LEU A 36 24.34 -16.78 14.18
C LEU A 36 24.15 -17.40 12.80
N VAL A 37 23.16 -16.94 12.02
CA VAL A 37 22.94 -17.43 10.66
C VAL A 37 24.14 -17.13 9.77
N TYR A 38 24.75 -15.96 9.90
CA TYR A 38 25.96 -15.62 9.15
C TYR A 38 27.14 -16.52 9.52
N ASP A 39 27.36 -16.78 10.81
CA ASP A 39 28.44 -17.65 11.28
C ASP A 39 28.25 -19.10 10.78
N ASP A 40 27.02 -19.60 10.74
CA ASP A 40 26.69 -20.91 10.17
C ASP A 40 27.01 -20.96 8.66
N VAL A 41 26.57 -19.96 7.90
CA VAL A 41 26.83 -19.86 6.44
C VAL A 41 28.33 -19.72 6.16
N ILE A 42 29.06 -18.92 6.95
CA ILE A 42 30.51 -18.78 6.82
C ILE A 42 31.20 -20.12 7.07
N SER A 43 30.80 -20.85 8.11
CA SER A 43 31.37 -22.15 8.45
C SER A 43 31.16 -23.16 7.32
N GLU A 44 29.97 -23.17 6.72
CA GLU A 44 29.66 -24.02 5.57
C GLU A 44 30.53 -23.64 4.36
N ILE A 45 30.65 -22.36 4.01
CA ILE A 45 31.48 -21.88 2.89
C ILE A 45 32.96 -22.24 3.11
N ILE A 46 33.47 -22.08 4.33
CA ILE A 46 34.85 -22.46 4.66
C ILE A 46 35.05 -23.97 4.46
N SER A 47 34.06 -24.79 4.84
CA SER A 47 34.16 -26.25 4.67
C SER A 47 34.19 -26.67 3.19
N GLN A 48 33.49 -25.94 2.31
CA GLN A 48 33.36 -26.26 0.89
C GLN A 48 34.46 -25.64 0.02
N HIS A 49 34.90 -24.43 0.36
CA HIS A 49 35.76 -23.60 -0.49
C HIS A 49 37.06 -23.13 0.18
N GLY A 50 37.26 -23.48 1.46
CA GLY A 50 38.45 -23.09 2.22
C GLY A 50 38.36 -21.68 2.81
N ILE A 51 39.43 -21.29 3.50
CA ILE A 51 39.52 -19.98 4.16
C ILE A 51 39.86 -18.91 3.12
N LEU A 52 39.09 -17.82 3.11
CA LEU A 52 39.43 -16.59 2.41
C LEU A 52 40.14 -15.65 3.38
N ASP A 53 41.35 -15.25 3.02
CA ASP A 53 42.15 -14.28 3.77
C ASP A 53 42.83 -13.29 2.81
N GLY A 54 42.91 -12.04 3.23
CA GLY A 54 43.39 -10.93 2.41
C GLY A 54 43.27 -9.61 3.15
N LYS A 55 43.85 -8.55 2.57
CA LYS A 55 43.82 -7.21 3.17
C LYS A 55 43.50 -6.15 2.14
N ILE A 56 42.64 -5.21 2.53
CA ILE A 56 42.35 -4.00 1.76
C ILE A 56 43.30 -2.91 2.25
N VAL A 57 44.07 -2.35 1.32
CA VAL A 57 45.03 -1.27 1.58
C VAL A 57 44.63 -0.02 0.81
N LEU A 58 44.47 1.09 1.52
CA LEU A 58 44.14 2.40 0.99
C LEU A 58 45.24 3.38 1.41
N ASN A 59 45.88 4.05 0.44
CA ASN A 59 47.00 4.97 0.69
C ASN A 59 48.10 4.35 1.57
N GLN A 60 48.50 3.12 1.25
CA GLN A 60 49.52 2.33 1.98
C GLN A 60 49.16 2.00 3.44
N ARG A 61 47.91 2.22 3.86
CA ARG A 61 47.39 1.81 5.17
C ARG A 61 46.44 0.63 5.00
N ALA A 62 46.66 -0.43 5.77
CA ALA A 62 45.67 -1.51 5.88
C ALA A 62 44.43 -0.95 6.59
N VAL A 63 43.27 -1.07 5.94
CA VAL A 63 42.01 -0.49 6.44
C VAL A 63 40.96 -1.54 6.80
N ALA A 64 41.06 -2.76 6.24
CA ALA A 64 40.17 -3.86 6.56
C ALA A 64 40.79 -5.20 6.12
N ASP A 65 40.42 -6.28 6.81
CA ASP A 65 40.69 -7.64 6.36
C ASP A 65 39.59 -8.10 5.39
N LEU A 66 40.01 -8.75 4.30
CA LEU A 66 39.14 -9.34 3.30
C LEU A 66 38.97 -10.83 3.60
N ASN A 67 37.85 -11.18 4.20
CA ASN A 67 37.49 -12.56 4.51
C ASN A 67 36.01 -12.83 4.16
N TRP A 68 35.56 -14.07 4.33
CA TRP A 68 34.18 -14.45 4.02
C TRP A 68 33.15 -13.62 4.78
N LYS A 69 33.44 -13.28 6.05
CA LYS A 69 32.58 -12.42 6.86
C LYS A 69 32.43 -11.04 6.19
N PHE A 70 33.54 -10.40 5.83
CA PHE A 70 33.51 -9.10 5.16
C PHE A 70 32.67 -9.15 3.87
N ILE A 71 32.91 -10.13 3.01
CA ILE A 71 32.22 -10.25 1.72
C ILE A 71 30.71 -10.46 1.93
N LEU A 72 30.31 -11.39 2.80
CA LEU A 72 28.90 -11.70 3.00
C LEU A 72 28.14 -10.51 3.58
N TYR A 73 28.69 -9.83 4.59
CA TYR A 73 28.04 -8.65 5.16
C TYR A 73 27.95 -7.49 4.14
N LEU A 74 28.99 -7.29 3.32
CA LEU A 74 28.97 -6.30 2.25
C LEU A 74 27.88 -6.62 1.21
N LEU A 75 27.80 -7.86 0.74
CA LEU A 75 26.78 -8.30 -0.21
C LEU A 75 25.37 -8.22 0.38
N GLY A 76 25.20 -8.58 1.66
CA GLY A 76 23.96 -8.43 2.40
C GLY A 76 23.50 -6.97 2.47
N MET A 77 24.43 -6.05 2.76
CA MET A 77 24.19 -4.61 2.73
C MET A 77 23.79 -4.11 1.34
N VAL A 78 24.51 -4.49 0.29
CA VAL A 78 24.19 -4.10 -1.10
C VAL A 78 22.79 -4.63 -1.51
N GLY A 79 22.45 -5.86 -1.11
CA GLY A 79 21.13 -6.44 -1.32
C GLY A 79 20.03 -5.64 -0.60
N ALA A 80 20.23 -5.32 0.67
CA ALA A 80 19.29 -4.51 1.46
C ALA A 80 19.10 -3.11 0.84
N GLN A 81 20.19 -2.44 0.47
CA GLN A 81 20.14 -1.14 -0.23
C GLN A 81 19.35 -1.23 -1.54
N THR A 82 19.61 -2.25 -2.35
CA THR A 82 18.91 -2.45 -3.64
C THR A 82 17.41 -2.62 -3.43
N LEU A 83 17.01 -3.39 -2.40
CA LEU A 83 15.60 -3.58 -2.04
C LEU A 83 14.98 -2.31 -1.46
N THR A 84 15.74 -1.51 -0.70
CA THR A 84 15.28 -0.20 -0.23
C THR A 84 14.98 0.72 -1.40
N ILE A 85 15.89 0.85 -2.38
CA ILE A 85 15.71 1.72 -3.55
C ILE A 85 14.52 1.26 -4.40
N ARG A 86 14.46 -0.03 -4.76
CA ARG A 86 13.34 -0.58 -5.54
C ARG A 86 12.01 -0.50 -4.78
N GLY A 87 12.05 -0.73 -3.47
CA GLY A 87 10.90 -0.64 -2.58
C GLY A 87 10.38 0.79 -2.43
N SER A 88 11.28 1.78 -2.33
CA SER A 88 10.91 3.20 -2.24
C SER A 88 10.29 3.69 -3.54
N GLU A 89 10.87 3.37 -4.70
CA GLU A 89 10.29 3.72 -6.00
C GLU A 89 8.90 3.11 -6.18
N LYS A 90 8.75 1.81 -5.90
CA LYS A 90 7.44 1.14 -5.96
C LYS A 90 6.42 1.79 -5.03
N SER A 91 6.84 2.22 -3.83
CA SER A 91 5.94 2.87 -2.89
C SER A 91 5.57 4.30 -3.32
N VAL A 92 6.49 5.04 -3.93
CA VAL A 92 6.22 6.43 -4.39
C VAL A 92 5.30 6.41 -5.60
N TYR A 93 5.65 5.65 -6.64
CA TYR A 93 4.82 5.53 -7.84
C TYR A 93 3.49 4.84 -7.56
N GLY A 94 3.49 3.82 -6.69
CA GLY A 94 2.28 3.16 -6.21
C GLY A 94 1.32 4.17 -5.58
N LYS A 95 1.75 4.88 -4.54
CA LYS A 95 0.92 5.88 -3.85
C LYS A 95 0.42 6.99 -4.78
N LEU A 96 1.28 7.48 -5.68
CA LEU A 96 0.86 8.47 -6.66
C LEU A 96 -0.27 7.93 -7.55
N PHE A 97 -0.12 6.72 -8.07
CA PHE A 97 -1.12 6.11 -8.93
C PHE A 97 -2.42 5.79 -8.17
N GLU A 98 -2.33 5.28 -6.93
CA GLU A 98 -3.47 5.04 -6.04
C GLU A 98 -4.29 6.33 -5.83
N ARG A 99 -3.61 7.44 -5.53
CA ARG A 99 -4.24 8.77 -5.38
C ARG A 99 -4.91 9.27 -6.66
N LEU A 100 -4.22 9.15 -7.79
CA LEU A 100 -4.77 9.60 -9.08
C LEU A 100 -6.00 8.78 -9.48
N VAL A 101 -5.97 7.46 -9.31
CA VAL A 101 -7.10 6.58 -9.66
C VAL A 101 -8.29 6.83 -8.73
N LEU A 102 -8.08 6.85 -7.41
CA LEU A 102 -9.15 7.08 -6.45
C LEU A 102 -9.71 8.50 -6.54
N GLY A 103 -8.85 9.51 -6.67
CA GLY A 103 -9.29 10.89 -6.88
C GLY A 103 -10.13 11.04 -8.14
N SER A 104 -9.70 10.42 -9.25
CA SER A 104 -10.46 10.43 -10.50
C SER A 104 -11.81 9.72 -10.35
N LEU A 105 -11.82 8.54 -9.75
CA LEU A 105 -13.04 7.77 -9.51
C LEU A 105 -14.05 8.58 -8.69
N LEU A 106 -13.64 9.12 -7.55
CA LEU A 106 -14.52 9.84 -6.64
C LEU A 106 -15.01 11.15 -7.26
N HIS A 107 -14.16 11.84 -8.02
CA HIS A 107 -14.60 12.99 -8.81
C HIS A 107 -15.64 12.62 -9.87
N ILE A 108 -15.43 11.52 -10.61
CA ILE A 108 -16.39 11.01 -11.61
C ILE A 108 -17.73 10.66 -10.96
N LEU A 109 -17.71 10.15 -9.72
CA LEU A 109 -18.92 9.85 -8.93
C LEU A 109 -19.59 11.11 -8.34
N GLY A 110 -19.05 12.30 -8.61
CA GLY A 110 -19.61 13.58 -8.21
C GLY A 110 -19.24 14.01 -6.79
N PHE A 111 -18.12 13.51 -6.25
CA PHE A 111 -17.57 13.99 -4.98
C PHE A 111 -16.58 15.14 -5.19
N THR A 112 -16.57 16.06 -4.23
CA THR A 112 -15.65 17.21 -4.18
C THR A 112 -14.46 16.88 -3.31
N TYR A 113 -13.25 17.12 -3.81
CA TYR A 113 -12.03 16.91 -3.04
C TYR A 113 -11.83 18.03 -2.02
N THR A 114 -11.61 17.69 -0.75
CA THR A 114 -11.45 18.69 0.32
C THR A 114 -10.02 19.20 0.49
N GLY A 115 -9.01 18.43 0.04
CA GLY A 115 -7.60 18.77 0.26
C GLY A 115 -7.12 18.64 1.72
N THR A 116 -7.98 18.21 2.63
CA THR A 116 -7.71 18.04 4.07
C THR A 116 -7.97 16.61 4.52
N ASP A 117 -7.44 16.20 5.68
CA ASP A 117 -7.70 14.87 6.27
C ASP A 117 -9.07 14.77 6.95
N GLY A 118 -10.12 15.22 6.26
CA GLY A 118 -11.48 15.20 6.80
C GLY A 118 -12.50 15.95 5.93
N ALA A 119 -13.77 15.77 6.31
CA ALA A 119 -14.90 16.48 5.72
C ALA A 119 -15.02 17.92 6.25
N ILE A 120 -15.53 18.80 5.39
CA ILE A 120 -15.75 20.22 5.70
C ILE A 120 -17.24 20.48 5.83
N SER A 121 -18.03 20.08 4.83
CA SER A 121 -19.48 20.28 4.78
C SER A 121 -20.27 18.98 4.91
N PHE A 122 -19.61 17.81 4.83
CA PHE A 122 -20.25 16.49 4.84
C PHE A 122 -21.24 16.26 3.68
N GLN A 123 -21.12 17.05 2.60
CA GLN A 123 -21.99 16.97 1.42
C GLN A 123 -21.19 16.59 0.17
N ARG A 124 -21.28 15.32 -0.21
CA ARG A 124 -20.56 14.72 -1.36
C ARG A 124 -19.09 15.17 -1.41
N GLU A 125 -18.36 14.88 -0.34
CA GLU A 125 -16.96 15.24 -0.17
C GLU A 125 -16.09 13.99 -0.08
N PHE A 126 -14.82 14.12 -0.47
CA PHE A 126 -13.84 13.07 -0.23
C PHE A 126 -12.46 13.65 0.09
N TRP A 127 -11.66 12.84 0.77
CA TRP A 127 -10.24 13.07 0.96
C TRP A 127 -9.44 11.81 0.64
N LEU A 128 -8.18 12.04 0.28
CA LEU A 128 -7.19 11.01 -0.01
C LEU A 128 -6.22 11.02 1.18
N SER A 129 -5.87 9.85 1.71
CA SER A 129 -5.03 9.79 2.89
C SER A 129 -3.66 10.45 2.65
N SER A 130 -3.23 11.22 3.64
CA SER A 130 -1.88 11.78 3.74
C SER A 130 -0.97 10.82 4.54
N GLN A 131 0.35 10.97 4.44
CA GLN A 131 1.26 10.22 5.31
C GLN A 131 1.20 10.78 6.74
N GLY A 132 0.29 10.26 7.57
CA GLY A 132 0.12 10.65 8.98
C GLY A 132 -0.29 9.47 9.88
N GLU A 133 -0.01 9.57 11.18
CA GLU A 133 0.07 8.50 12.20
C GLU A 133 -1.19 7.66 12.48
N ARG A 134 -2.32 7.90 11.81
CA ARG A 134 -3.51 7.03 11.90
C ARG A 134 -4.02 6.72 10.51
N ARG A 135 -3.48 5.66 9.90
CA ARG A 135 -3.90 5.20 8.58
C ARG A 135 -5.24 4.48 8.64
N GLU A 136 -6.29 5.18 8.24
CA GLU A 136 -7.57 4.58 7.88
C GLU A 136 -7.85 4.85 6.39
N SER A 137 -7.66 3.83 5.53
CA SER A 137 -7.96 3.78 4.09
C SER A 137 -7.17 4.73 3.16
N ASP A 138 -7.14 4.43 1.85
CA ASP A 138 -6.47 5.27 0.84
C ASP A 138 -7.32 6.48 0.44
N ALA A 139 -8.65 6.34 0.49
CA ALA A 139 -9.59 7.45 0.38
C ALA A 139 -10.83 7.21 1.25
N THR A 140 -11.44 8.30 1.71
CA THR A 140 -12.75 8.28 2.37
C THR A 140 -13.67 9.27 1.67
N ALA A 141 -14.90 8.85 1.40
CA ALA A 141 -15.92 9.66 0.78
C ALA A 141 -17.21 9.66 1.61
N LEU A 142 -17.80 10.84 1.82
CA LEU A 142 -19.04 11.05 2.57
C LEU A 142 -20.02 11.81 1.68
N TRP A 143 -21.31 11.47 1.68
CA TRP A 143 -22.28 12.17 0.82
C TRP A 143 -23.58 12.61 1.47
N GLU A 144 -24.01 11.94 2.53
CA GLU A 144 -25.21 12.27 3.31
C GLU A 144 -24.91 12.00 4.78
N ALA A 145 -25.60 12.66 5.71
CA ALA A 145 -25.41 12.46 7.14
C ALA A 145 -25.51 10.96 7.49
N GLY A 146 -24.42 10.42 8.05
CA GLY A 146 -24.34 9.02 8.44
C GLY A 146 -24.01 8.03 7.31
N LYS A 147 -23.76 8.49 6.08
CA LYS A 147 -23.42 7.63 4.93
C LYS A 147 -22.06 7.97 4.33
N GLY A 148 -21.17 6.98 4.34
CA GLY A 148 -19.84 7.09 3.74
C GLY A 148 -19.31 5.78 3.19
N ALA A 149 -18.15 5.87 2.54
CA ALA A 149 -17.39 4.73 2.05
C ALA A 149 -15.89 4.97 2.21
N ARG A 150 -15.18 3.90 2.59
CA ARG A 150 -13.72 3.80 2.63
C ARG A 150 -13.24 3.01 1.43
N PHE A 151 -12.18 3.50 0.82
CA PHE A 151 -11.56 2.90 -0.35
C PHE A 151 -10.13 2.56 -0.05
N ASP A 152 -9.76 1.33 -0.39
CA ASP A 152 -8.37 0.90 -0.44
C ASP A 152 -8.13 0.38 -1.86
N ILE A 153 -6.96 0.67 -2.43
CA ILE A 153 -6.56 0.20 -3.74
C ILE A 153 -5.22 -0.53 -3.66
N GLY A 154 -5.17 -1.71 -4.26
CA GLY A 154 -3.97 -2.54 -4.25
C GLY A 154 -3.67 -3.09 -5.63
N PHE A 155 -2.50 -2.74 -6.16
CA PHE A 155 -1.89 -3.42 -7.30
C PHE A 155 -1.29 -4.75 -6.85
N ILE A 156 -2.18 -5.71 -6.55
CA ILE A 156 -1.81 -7.02 -6.05
C ILE A 156 -1.48 -7.90 -7.26
N GLY A 157 -0.19 -8.11 -7.49
CA GLY A 157 0.30 -9.06 -8.48
C GLY A 157 -0.28 -10.47 -8.23
N ARG A 158 -0.23 -11.33 -9.26
CA ARG A 158 -0.77 -12.70 -9.20
C ARG A 158 -0.24 -13.43 -7.96
N GLY A 159 -1.11 -13.73 -6.98
CA GLY A 159 -0.80 -14.72 -5.94
C GLY A 159 -0.97 -14.34 -4.47
N ASN A 160 -1.58 -13.20 -4.10
CA ASN A 160 -1.84 -12.96 -2.67
C ASN A 160 -3.28 -12.52 -2.31
N PRO A 161 -4.27 -13.44 -2.41
CA PRO A 161 -5.65 -13.21 -1.96
C PRO A 161 -5.78 -12.94 -0.46
N GLU A 162 -4.81 -13.36 0.36
CA GLU A 162 -4.86 -13.18 1.81
C GLU A 162 -4.69 -11.70 2.21
N ILE A 163 -3.87 -10.95 1.46
CA ILE A 163 -3.67 -9.51 1.69
C ILE A 163 -4.97 -8.72 1.48
N SER A 164 -5.80 -9.05 0.48
CA SER A 164 -7.05 -8.29 0.29
C SER A 164 -8.07 -8.63 1.37
N LEU A 165 -8.15 -9.88 1.86
CA LEU A 165 -9.07 -10.24 2.94
C LEU A 165 -8.69 -9.57 4.26
N ASP A 166 -7.39 -9.56 4.58
CA ASP A 166 -6.83 -8.85 5.73
C ASP A 166 -7.16 -7.34 5.66
N LYS A 167 -7.13 -6.73 4.47
CA LYS A 167 -7.60 -5.34 4.28
C LYS A 167 -9.10 -5.17 4.49
N VAL A 168 -9.95 -6.12 4.09
CA VAL A 168 -11.42 -6.02 4.30
C VAL A 168 -11.76 -6.03 5.78
N THR A 169 -11.16 -6.95 6.55
CA THR A 169 -11.48 -7.13 7.98
C THR A 169 -10.95 -6.01 8.88
N ARG A 170 -10.11 -5.10 8.35
CA ARG A 170 -9.46 -4.03 9.12
C ARG A 170 -10.31 -2.79 9.34
N PHE A 171 -11.42 -2.63 8.62
CA PHE A 171 -12.23 -1.42 8.71
C PHE A 171 -13.43 -1.60 9.65
N ALA A 172 -13.53 -0.75 10.67
CA ALA A 172 -14.72 -0.66 11.49
C ALA A 172 -15.89 -0.10 10.64
N ARG A 173 -17.04 -0.76 10.71
CA ARG A 173 -18.26 -0.40 9.97
C ARG A 173 -18.86 0.93 10.43
N GLU A 174 -18.67 1.24 11.71
CA GLU A 174 -19.20 2.42 12.36
C GLU A 174 -18.03 3.26 12.90
N ILE A 175 -18.04 4.54 12.55
CA ILE A 175 -17.06 5.50 13.05
C ILE A 175 -17.76 6.71 13.66
N GLU A 176 -17.16 7.29 14.68
CA GLU A 176 -17.59 8.56 15.25
C GLU A 176 -16.80 9.69 14.58
N LEU A 177 -17.51 10.51 13.81
CA LEU A 177 -16.97 11.72 13.19
C LEU A 177 -17.70 12.92 13.80
N GLY A 178 -16.99 13.69 14.63
CA GLY A 178 -17.57 14.78 15.40
C GLY A 178 -18.51 14.27 16.49
N ARG A 179 -19.82 14.55 16.37
CA ARG A 179 -20.88 14.12 17.30
C ARG A 179 -21.85 13.11 16.69
N SER A 180 -21.51 12.53 15.55
CA SER A 180 -22.41 11.67 14.77
C SER A 180 -21.75 10.34 14.43
N THR A 181 -22.54 9.28 14.45
CA THR A 181 -22.15 7.93 14.00
C THR A 181 -22.34 7.84 12.49
N TRP A 182 -21.31 7.33 11.80
CA TRP A 182 -21.30 7.14 10.36
C TRP A 182 -21.19 5.68 10.00
N TYR A 183 -22.04 5.23 9.07
CA TYR A 183 -21.98 3.90 8.48
C TYR A 183 -21.09 3.96 7.24
N MET A 184 -20.04 3.14 7.24
CA MET A 184 -19.01 3.13 6.20
C MET A 184 -19.07 1.84 5.40
N ALA A 185 -19.34 1.95 4.09
CA ALA A 185 -19.07 0.85 3.17
C ALA A 185 -17.56 0.68 2.98
N THR A 186 -17.07 -0.55 2.89
CA THR A 186 -15.65 -0.84 2.61
C THR A 186 -15.52 -1.37 1.19
N ILE A 187 -14.77 -0.65 0.34
CA ILE A 187 -14.52 -1.04 -1.06
C ILE A 187 -13.02 -1.19 -1.27
N ILE A 188 -12.60 -2.36 -1.73
CA ILE A 188 -11.22 -2.64 -2.09
C ILE A 188 -11.12 -2.83 -3.59
N ILE A 189 -10.29 -2.02 -4.23
CA ILE A 189 -10.03 -2.08 -5.65
C ILE A 189 -8.73 -2.84 -5.90
N VAL A 190 -8.77 -3.85 -6.75
CA VAL A 190 -7.61 -4.69 -7.05
C VAL A 190 -7.37 -4.79 -8.56
N ASP A 191 -6.11 -4.86 -8.98
CA ASP A 191 -5.76 -5.03 -10.41
C ASP A 191 -6.30 -6.35 -10.98
N ARG A 192 -6.02 -7.48 -10.30
CA ARG A 192 -6.40 -8.80 -10.80
C ARG A 192 -6.82 -9.77 -9.69
N ILE A 193 -7.94 -10.45 -9.90
CA ILE A 193 -8.39 -11.57 -9.08
C ILE A 193 -8.01 -12.87 -9.79
N ALA A 194 -7.43 -13.83 -9.05
CA ALA A 194 -7.10 -15.14 -9.60
C ALA A 194 -8.37 -15.91 -10.02
N ARG A 195 -8.30 -16.62 -11.16
CA ARG A 195 -9.44 -17.42 -11.66
C ARG A 195 -9.82 -18.47 -10.60
N GLY A 196 -11.10 -18.56 -10.27
CA GLY A 196 -11.61 -19.48 -9.24
C GLY A 196 -11.43 -19.00 -7.79
N SER A 197 -10.93 -17.79 -7.57
CA SER A 197 -10.81 -17.21 -6.24
C SER A 197 -12.18 -16.96 -5.60
N LYS A 198 -12.32 -17.29 -4.32
CA LYS A 198 -13.52 -17.03 -3.50
C LYS A 198 -13.45 -15.69 -2.77
N ILE A 199 -12.46 -14.85 -3.08
CA ILE A 199 -12.12 -13.65 -2.30
C ILE A 199 -13.27 -12.63 -2.24
N GLN A 200 -14.03 -12.45 -3.33
CA GLN A 200 -15.18 -11.54 -3.35
C GLN A 200 -16.30 -12.04 -2.43
N THR A 201 -16.55 -13.36 -2.41
CA THR A 201 -17.53 -13.98 -1.50
C THR A 201 -17.09 -13.84 -0.04
N LEU A 202 -15.80 -14.03 0.24
CA LEU A 202 -15.25 -13.88 1.59
C LEU A 202 -15.30 -12.42 2.05
N ALA A 203 -14.96 -11.47 1.18
CA ALA A 203 -15.08 -10.05 1.47
C ALA A 203 -16.52 -9.65 1.84
N ARG A 204 -17.50 -10.11 1.06
CA ARG A 204 -18.93 -9.82 1.35
C ARG A 204 -19.38 -10.37 2.69
N ARG A 205 -18.86 -11.53 3.11
CA ARG A 205 -19.12 -12.10 4.45
C ARG A 205 -18.49 -11.27 5.57
N ALA A 206 -17.37 -10.60 5.28
CA ALA A 206 -16.72 -9.65 6.16
C ALA A 206 -17.24 -8.20 5.97
N ASP A 207 -18.39 -8.04 5.32
CA ASP A 207 -19.07 -6.76 5.09
C ASP A 207 -18.28 -5.73 4.26
N GLY A 208 -17.35 -6.21 3.42
CA GLY A 208 -16.69 -5.39 2.40
C GLY A 208 -16.92 -5.91 0.99
N ASP A 209 -16.57 -5.11 0.00
CA ASP A 209 -16.69 -5.44 -1.41
C ASP A 209 -15.33 -5.32 -2.11
N ILE A 210 -14.98 -6.31 -2.93
CA ILE A 210 -13.77 -6.30 -3.74
C ILE A 210 -14.14 -6.12 -5.21
N VAL A 211 -13.66 -5.04 -5.80
CA VAL A 211 -13.84 -4.71 -7.22
C VAL A 211 -12.53 -4.94 -7.95
N GLN A 212 -12.57 -5.71 -9.03
CA GLN A 212 -11.42 -5.85 -9.92
C GLN A 212 -11.41 -4.71 -10.94
N MET A 213 -10.25 -4.09 -11.16
CA MET A 213 -10.00 -3.15 -12.26
C MET A 213 -9.92 -3.90 -13.60
N SER A 214 -11.04 -4.49 -14.03
CA SER A 214 -11.14 -5.13 -15.34
C SER A 214 -11.83 -4.19 -16.34
N MET A 215 -11.12 -3.85 -17.42
CA MET A 215 -11.65 -3.04 -18.54
C MET A 215 -12.17 -1.67 -18.06
N ALA A 216 -13.05 -1.03 -18.83
CA ALA A 216 -13.59 0.31 -18.52
C ALA A 216 -14.80 0.31 -17.57
N TYR A 217 -15.31 -0.85 -17.12
CA TYR A 217 -16.61 -0.92 -16.46
C TYR A 217 -16.55 -0.92 -14.92
N TRP A 218 -15.36 -1.07 -14.34
CA TRP A 218 -15.20 -1.16 -12.89
C TRP A 218 -15.70 0.08 -12.12
N PRO A 219 -15.67 1.34 -12.64
CA PRO A 219 -16.26 2.49 -11.94
C PRO A 219 -17.79 2.37 -11.81
N GLN A 220 -18.44 1.74 -12.79
CA GLN A 220 -19.88 1.44 -12.70
C GLN A 220 -20.16 0.39 -11.63
N GLU A 221 -19.30 -0.62 -11.48
CA GLU A 221 -19.43 -1.63 -10.42
C GLU A 221 -19.33 -0.99 -9.04
N VAL A 222 -18.39 -0.07 -8.83
CA VAL A 222 -18.30 0.75 -7.61
C VAL A 222 -19.59 1.52 -7.35
N ALA A 223 -20.12 2.24 -8.37
CA ALA A 223 -21.36 2.99 -8.22
C ALA A 223 -22.56 2.10 -7.82
N ARG A 224 -22.64 0.89 -8.39
CA ARG A 224 -23.69 -0.08 -8.04
C ARG A 224 -23.53 -0.63 -6.63
N ILE A 225 -22.33 -0.96 -6.19
CA ILE A 225 -22.07 -1.39 -4.80
C ILE A 225 -22.50 -0.29 -3.82
N LEU A 226 -22.12 0.96 -4.07
CA LEU A 226 -22.54 2.09 -3.23
C LEU A 226 -24.06 2.27 -3.22
N ASN A 227 -24.73 2.05 -4.36
CA ASN A 227 -26.19 2.08 -4.45
C ASN A 227 -26.85 0.94 -3.65
N GLU A 228 -26.38 -0.29 -3.83
CA GLU A 228 -26.90 -1.47 -3.14
C GLU A 228 -26.71 -1.41 -1.62
N ARG A 229 -25.55 -0.92 -1.18
CA ARG A 229 -25.21 -0.86 0.26
C ARG A 229 -25.86 0.32 0.98
N MET A 230 -25.91 1.48 0.33
CA MET A 230 -26.14 2.75 1.00
C MET A 230 -27.11 3.70 0.25
N GLY A 231 -27.71 3.24 -0.85
CA GLY A 231 -28.65 4.02 -1.65
C GLY A 231 -28.01 5.16 -2.44
N PHE A 232 -26.70 5.10 -2.71
CA PHE A 232 -25.99 6.12 -3.50
C PHE A 232 -26.58 6.29 -4.91
N GLU A 233 -26.95 7.52 -5.28
CA GLU A 233 -27.52 7.83 -6.59
C GLU A 233 -26.46 8.40 -7.54
N HIS A 234 -26.33 7.76 -8.71
CA HIS A 234 -25.43 8.20 -9.78
C HIS A 234 -25.87 7.64 -11.15
N PRO A 235 -25.67 8.38 -12.27
CA PRO A 235 -26.01 7.90 -13.61
C PRO A 235 -25.41 6.52 -13.96
N LEU A 236 -24.17 6.26 -13.54
CA LEU A 236 -23.48 4.98 -13.79
C LEU A 236 -24.24 3.76 -13.25
N VAL A 237 -25.08 3.89 -12.23
CA VAL A 237 -25.83 2.78 -11.63
C VAL A 237 -26.72 2.11 -12.70
N LYS A 238 -27.43 2.93 -13.48
CA LYS A 238 -28.42 2.51 -14.47
C LYS A 238 -27.91 2.55 -15.92
N MET A 239 -26.73 3.13 -16.16
CA MET A 239 -26.16 3.29 -17.49
C MET A 239 -25.91 1.92 -18.19
N PRO A 240 -26.33 1.73 -19.45
CA PRO A 240 -25.98 0.56 -20.23
C PRO A 240 -24.46 0.41 -20.38
N ARG A 241 -23.94 -0.81 -20.28
CA ARG A 241 -22.48 -1.07 -20.36
C ARG A 241 -21.85 -0.48 -21.63
N ALA A 242 -22.55 -0.51 -22.76
CA ALA A 242 -22.06 0.03 -24.02
C ALA A 242 -21.76 1.55 -23.97
N GLU A 243 -22.46 2.29 -23.10
CA GLU A 243 -22.32 3.75 -22.97
C GLU A 243 -21.26 4.16 -21.94
N VAL A 244 -20.94 3.27 -20.99
CA VAL A 244 -20.00 3.55 -19.89
C VAL A 244 -18.64 4.02 -20.38
N GLY A 245 -18.09 3.38 -21.43
CA GLY A 245 -16.78 3.75 -21.95
C GLY A 245 -16.74 5.19 -22.50
N ALA A 246 -17.76 5.58 -23.26
CA ALA A 246 -17.87 6.92 -23.82
C ALA A 246 -18.09 7.97 -22.71
N TYR A 247 -18.97 7.66 -21.76
CA TYR A 247 -19.23 8.53 -20.61
C TYR A 247 -17.96 8.77 -19.78
N LEU A 248 -17.22 7.71 -19.41
CA LEU A 248 -16.00 7.85 -18.63
C LEU A 248 -14.93 8.63 -19.39
N THR A 249 -14.77 8.38 -20.69
CA THR A 249 -13.82 9.14 -21.53
C THR A 249 -14.12 10.63 -21.52
N GLN A 250 -15.41 11.00 -21.56
CA GLN A 250 -15.83 12.39 -21.50
C GLN A 250 -15.58 13.02 -20.12
N VAL A 251 -16.00 12.35 -19.04
CA VAL A 251 -15.92 12.91 -17.67
C VAL A 251 -14.49 12.92 -17.14
N VAL A 252 -13.63 11.98 -17.54
CA VAL A 252 -12.20 11.98 -17.15
C VAL A 252 -11.51 13.28 -17.54
N ASN A 253 -11.91 13.92 -18.64
CA ASN A 253 -11.32 15.19 -19.07
C ASN A 253 -11.60 16.36 -18.12
N SER A 254 -12.64 16.29 -17.28
CA SER A 254 -12.94 17.32 -16.28
C SER A 254 -12.25 17.06 -14.94
N VAL A 255 -11.58 15.92 -14.78
CA VAL A 255 -10.95 15.54 -13.50
C VAL A 255 -9.75 16.46 -13.21
N PRO A 256 -9.72 17.12 -12.04
CA PRO A 256 -8.63 18.03 -11.68
C PRO A 256 -7.42 17.26 -11.14
N LEU A 257 -6.76 16.46 -11.99
CA LEU A 257 -5.65 15.57 -11.61
C LEU A 257 -4.54 16.27 -10.80
N ALA A 258 -4.26 17.53 -11.10
CA ALA A 258 -3.27 18.34 -10.40
C ALA A 258 -3.56 18.47 -8.89
N GLN A 259 -4.84 18.47 -8.49
CA GLN A 259 -5.23 18.55 -7.08
C GLN A 259 -4.92 17.25 -6.30
N PHE A 260 -4.76 16.12 -6.99
CA PHE A 260 -4.53 14.82 -6.34
C PHE A 260 -3.04 14.50 -6.20
N LEU A 261 -2.18 15.29 -6.83
CA LEU A 261 -0.73 15.15 -6.67
C LEU A 261 -0.35 15.39 -5.20
N PRO A 262 0.70 14.72 -4.69
CA PRO A 262 1.26 15.06 -3.39
C PRO A 262 1.72 16.52 -3.42
N ASN A 263 1.39 17.30 -2.39
CA ASN A 263 2.00 18.62 -2.24
C ASN A 263 3.51 18.43 -2.05
N HIS A 264 4.31 18.99 -2.96
CA HIS A 264 5.74 19.16 -2.74
C HIS A 264 5.91 20.39 -1.84
N GLU A 265 5.97 20.16 -0.53
CA GLU A 265 6.64 21.09 0.41
C GLU A 265 8.06 20.60 0.65
#